data_AF-X1M0X1-F1
#
_entry.id   AF-X1M0X1-F1
#
_cell.length_a   1.000
_cell.length_b   1.000
_cell.length_c   1.000
_cell.angle_alpha   90.00
_cell.angle_beta   90.00
_cell.angle_gamma   90.00
#
_symmetry.space_group_name_H-M   'P 1'
#
loop_
_entity.id
_entity.type
_entity.pdbx_description
1 polymer ?
#
loop_
_entity_poly.entity_id
_entity_poly.type
_entity_poly.pdbx_seq_one_letter_code
_entity_poly.pdbx_strand_id
1 'polypeptide(L)' 'LFMDSCNICDECQGIKEKCKVPKLARPSPEAMCIDVYSTVRKHDYPINVLSDYSQKMNRYAFLLIE' A
#
# COMPACT_ATOMS: atom_id res chain seq x y z
N LEU A 1 6.87 -5.65 -1.51
CA LEU A 1 5.58 -4.96 -1.76
C LEU A 1 5.84 -3.50 -1.51
N PHE A 2 5.72 -2.66 -2.54
CA PHE A 2 5.83 -1.22 -2.38
C PHE A 2 4.46 -0.72 -1.92
N MET A 3 4.43 0.09 -0.85
CA MET A 3 3.19 0.71 -0.36
C MET A 3 2.86 1.98 -1.15
N ASP A 4 3.85 2.58 -1.80
CA ASP A 4 3.72 3.79 -2.62
C ASP A 4 3.40 3.47 -4.10
N SER A 5 3.61 4.47 -4.95
CA SER A 5 3.57 4.39 -6.41
C SER A 5 4.25 3.15 -6.98
N CYS A 6 3.64 2.61 -8.04
CA CYS A 6 4.18 1.51 -8.82
C CYS A 6 5.57 1.84 -9.39
N ASN A 7 6.53 0.93 -9.20
CA ASN A 7 7.92 1.04 -9.66
C ASN A 7 8.40 -0.21 -10.43
N ILE A 8 7.46 -0.92 -11.09
CA ILE A 8 7.76 -2.17 -11.79
C ILE A 8 8.56 -1.93 -13.09
N CYS A 9 8.39 -0.76 -13.71
CA CYS A 9 9.06 -0.41 -14.96
C CYS A 9 10.14 0.66 -14.75
N ASP A 10 11.23 0.56 -15.51
CA ASP A 10 12.30 1.57 -15.51
C ASP A 10 11.78 2.96 -15.95
N GLU A 11 10.89 2.98 -16.96
CA GLU A 11 10.20 4.19 -17.42
C GLU A 11 8.69 3.94 -17.54
N CYS A 12 7.93 4.65 -16.69
CA CYS A 12 6.47 4.56 -16.63
C CYS A 12 5.81 5.45 -17.68
N GLN A 13 4.83 4.90 -18.40
CA GLN A 13 4.06 5.65 -19.39
C GLN A 13 3.11 6.70 -18.78
N GLY A 14 2.90 6.68 -17.45
CA GLY A 14 2.03 7.61 -16.73
C GLY A 14 0.53 7.51 -17.05
N ILE A 15 0.16 6.72 -18.06
CA ILE A 15 -1.21 6.54 -18.54
C ILE A 15 -1.61 5.08 -18.32
N LYS A 16 -2.70 4.84 -17.58
CA LYS A 16 -3.13 3.51 -17.15
C LYS A 16 -3.39 2.58 -18.35
N GLU A 17 -4.00 3.11 -19.40
CA GLU A 17 -4.33 2.40 -20.64
C GLU A 17 -3.06 1.96 -21.40
N LYS A 18 -1.92 2.60 -21.11
CA LYS A 18 -0.61 2.30 -21.72
C LYS A 18 0.33 1.55 -20.76
N CYS A 19 -0.19 1.02 -19.65
CA CYS A 19 0.64 0.25 -18.72
C CYS A 19 1.23 -0.98 -19.42
N LYS A 20 2.55 -1.17 -19.30
CA LYS A 20 3.26 -2.32 -19.89
C LYS A 20 2.93 -3.64 -19.19
N VAL A 21 2.45 -3.59 -17.95
CA VAL A 21 2.21 -4.76 -17.07
C VAL A 21 0.94 -4.61 -16.23
N PRO A 22 -0.25 -4.44 -16.85
CA PRO A 22 -1.47 -4.03 -16.15
C PRO A 22 -1.96 -5.03 -15.10
N LYS A 23 -1.67 -6.33 -15.29
CA LYS A 23 -2.02 -7.39 -14.31
C LYS A 23 -1.19 -7.34 -13.03
N LEU A 24 0.02 -6.80 -13.11
CA LEU A 24 0.95 -6.67 -11.98
C LEU A 24 0.83 -5.30 -11.31
N ALA A 25 0.36 -4.29 -12.03
CA ALA A 25 0.12 -2.96 -11.49
C ALA A 25 -0.93 -3.04 -10.38
N ARG A 26 -0.54 -2.69 -9.15
CA ARG A 26 -1.45 -2.53 -8.01
C ARG A 26 -1.45 -1.06 -7.57
N PRO A 27 -2.61 -0.45 -7.31
CA PRO A 27 -2.68 0.91 -6.80
C PRO A 27 -2.15 0.98 -5.36
N SER A 28 -1.61 2.13 -4.96
CA SER A 28 -1.30 2.41 -3.56
C SER A 28 -2.60 2.58 -2.74
N PRO A 29 -2.54 2.48 -1.41
CA PRO A 29 -3.69 2.77 -0.54
C PRO A 29 -4.29 4.15 -0.80
N GLU A 30 -3.44 5.16 -1.00
CA GLU A 30 -3.83 6.56 -1.26
C GLU A 30 -4.54 6.69 -2.61
N ALA A 31 -4.06 5.98 -3.64
CA ALA A 31 -4.71 5.94 -4.94
C ALA A 31 -6.08 5.24 -4.91
N MET A 32 -6.36 4.44 -3.88
CA MET A 32 -7.68 3.85 -3.59
C MET A 32 -8.52 4.71 -2.64
N CYS A 33 -8.06 5.92 -2.30
CA CYS A 33 -8.68 6.80 -1.30
C CYS A 33 -8.81 6.13 0.09
N ILE A 34 -7.88 5.25 0.44
CA ILE A 34 -7.86 4.57 1.74
C ILE A 34 -6.92 5.31 2.70
N ASP A 35 -7.46 5.79 3.81
CA ASP A 35 -6.67 6.20 4.96
C ASP A 35 -6.40 4.98 5.85
N VAL A 36 -5.17 4.47 5.77
CA VAL A 36 -4.72 3.29 6.53
C VAL A 36 -4.80 3.55 8.04
N TYR A 37 -4.42 4.75 8.51
CA TYR A 37 -4.41 5.06 9.94
C TYR A 37 -5.82 5.12 10.52
N SER A 38 -6.72 5.84 9.84
CA SER A 38 -8.12 5.93 10.25
C SER A 38 -8.80 4.55 10.22
N THR A 39 -8.54 3.76 9.19
CA THR A 39 -9.11 2.40 9.04
C THR A 39 -8.64 1.47 10.16
N VAL A 40 -7.34 1.40 10.41
CA VAL A 40 -6.76 0.52 11.45
C VAL A 40 -7.25 0.95 12.84
N ARG A 41 -7.33 2.26 13.11
CA ARG A 41 -7.88 2.79 14.37
C ARG A 41 -9.36 2.42 14.54
N LYS A 42 -10.17 2.51 13.48
CA LYS A 42 -11.61 2.18 13.52
C LYS A 42 -11.87 0.72 13.88
N HIS A 43 -10.94 -0.18 13.59
CA HIS A 43 -11.05 -1.62 13.88
C HIS A 43 -10.28 -2.06 15.13
N ASP A 44 -9.87 -1.12 15.99
CA ASP A 44 -9.14 -1.40 17.24
C ASP A 44 -7.88 -2.24 17.05
N TYR A 45 -7.22 -2.09 15.90
CA TYR A 45 -5.95 -2.76 15.62
C TYR A 45 -4.76 -1.97 16.21
N PRO A 46 -3.66 -2.66 16.62
CA PRO A 46 -2.50 -2.00 17.23
C PRO A 46 -1.79 -0.96 16.32
N ILE A 47 -1.88 0.33 16.65
CA ILE A 47 -1.30 1.44 15.84
C ILE A 47 -0.40 2.40 16.63
N ASN A 48 0.09 1.98 17.79
CA ASN A 48 0.95 2.82 18.61
C ASN A 48 2.31 3.05 17.94
N VAL A 49 2.85 4.28 18.10
CA VAL A 49 4.22 4.59 17.70
C VAL A 49 5.18 3.74 18.52
N LEU A 50 6.11 3.07 17.84
CA LEU A 50 7.15 2.26 18.47
C LEU A 50 8.37 3.14 18.77
N SER A 51 8.92 3.03 19.98
CA SER A 51 10.07 3.80 20.44
C SER A 51 11.41 3.23 19.97
N ASP A 52 11.44 1.93 19.67
CA ASP A 52 12.66 1.22 19.32
C ASP A 52 12.39 -0.02 18.46
N TYR A 53 13.44 -0.55 17.84
CA TYR A 53 13.37 -1.66 16.88
C TYR A 53 13.15 -3.04 17.51
N SER A 54 13.24 -3.19 18.84
CA SER A 54 12.95 -4.47 19.51
C SER A 54 11.45 -4.72 19.65
N GLN A 55 10.64 -3.66 19.57
CA GLN A 55 9.19 -3.74 19.68
C GLN A 55 8.55 -4.40 18.45
N LYS A 56 7.43 -5.09 18.66
CA LYS A 56 6.71 -5.79 17.60
C LYS A 56 6.11 -4.80 16.60
N MET A 57 6.66 -4.79 15.38
CA MET A 57 6.09 -4.04 14.26
C MET A 57 4.75 -4.64 13.80
N ASN A 58 3.72 -3.80 13.76
CA ASN A 58 2.44 -4.13 13.13
C ASN A 58 2.46 -3.64 11.67
N ARG A 59 2.22 -4.56 10.72
CA ARG A 59 2.21 -4.25 9.28
C ARG A 59 0.83 -4.59 8.73
N TYR A 60 0.18 -3.61 8.13
CA TYR A 60 -1.14 -3.74 7.51
C TYR A 60 -1.00 -3.70 5.99
N ALA A 61 -1.70 -4.59 5.30
CA ALA A 61 -1.72 -4.65 3.85
C ALA A 61 -3.10 -5.10 3.36
N PHE A 62 -3.43 -4.75 2.12
CA PHE A 62 -4.65 -5.19 1.46
C PHE A 62 -4.35 -6.45 0.63
N LEU A 63 -5.22 -7.46 0.75
CA LEU A 63 -5.21 -8.60 -0.14
C LEU A 63 -6.24 -8.35 -1.25
N LEU A 64 -5.75 -8.05 -2.45
CA LEU A 64 -6.61 -7.94 -3.63
C LEU A 64 -6.74 -9.33 -4.26
N ILE A 65 -7.97 -9.83 -4.28
CA ILE A 65 -8.38 -11.09 -4.90
C ILE A 65 -8.90 -10.83 -6.32
N GLU A 66 -8.85 -11.86 -7.18
CA GLU A 66 -9.45 -11.87 -8.52
C GLU A 66 -10.91 -12.35 -8.47
#